data_AF-A0A9P6IM11-F1
#
_entry.id   AF-A0A9P6IM11-F1
#
_cell.length_a   1.000
_cell.length_b   1.000
_cell.length_c   1.000
_cell.angle_alpha   90.00
_cell.angle_beta   90.00
_cell.angle_gamma   90.00
#
_symmetry.space_group_name_H-M   'P 1'
#
loop_
_entity.id
_entity.type
_entity.pdbx_description
1 polymer ?
#
loop_
_entity_poly.entity_id
_entity_poly.type
_entity_poly.pdbx_seq_one_letter_code
_entity_poly.pdbx_strand_id
1 'polypeptide(L)'
;YSWLVEARREIPRNAVIEAELHNPTDFAKPIKVNAIELQAQEGEAPWSNRRFYVLSPRLETLTCGLHPVKLTLFKDESKTAILGTHENAILSRINTQYCMKDEFMAKMRDAAKNVEWKSVKAEGSAIQTGPES
;
A
#
# COMPACT_ATOMS: atom_id res chain seq x y z
N TYR A 1 -3.21 6.63 -2.03
CA TYR A 1 -3.06 5.43 -2.88
C TYR A 1 -1.89 4.61 -2.38
N SER A 2 -1.81 3.35 -2.79
CA SER A 2 -0.72 2.45 -2.41
C SER A 2 -0.28 1.60 -3.60
N TRP A 3 0.92 1.04 -3.50
CA TRP A 3 1.47 0.18 -4.53
C TRP A 3 2.44 -0.85 -3.97
N LEU A 4 2.58 -1.96 -4.70
CA LEU A 4 3.56 -3.01 -4.43
C LEU A 4 4.73 -2.90 -5.41
N VAL A 5 5.94 -2.84 -4.88
CA VAL A 5 7.20 -2.87 -5.64
C VAL A 5 7.90 -4.20 -5.38
N GLU A 6 8.35 -4.87 -6.43
CA GLU A 6 9.19 -6.06 -6.31
C GLU A 6 10.58 -5.76 -6.86
N ALA A 7 11.62 -6.04 -6.09
CA ALA A 7 12.99 -5.90 -6.53
C ALA A 7 13.35 -7.04 -7.50
N ARG A 8 13.58 -6.70 -8.78
CA ARG A 8 14.01 -7.68 -9.81
C ARG A 8 15.49 -8.02 -9.77
N ARG A 9 16.24 -7.36 -8.90
CA ARG A 9 17.67 -7.55 -8.68
C ARG A 9 17.92 -7.63 -7.19
N GLU A 10 19.00 -8.30 -6.83
CA GLU A 10 19.46 -8.31 -5.45
C GLU A 10 19.79 -6.89 -5.00
N ILE A 11 19.31 -6.53 -3.81
CA ILE A 11 19.50 -5.22 -3.20
C ILE A 11 20.09 -5.43 -1.79
N PRO A 12 21.04 -4.58 -1.35
CA PRO A 12 21.66 -4.72 -0.04
C PRO A 12 20.63 -4.74 1.09
N ARG A 13 20.83 -5.56 2.13
CA ARG A 13 19.84 -5.74 3.21
C ARG A 13 19.46 -4.43 3.90
N ASN A 14 20.43 -3.55 4.10
CA ASN A 14 20.25 -2.24 4.72
C ASN A 14 19.69 -1.18 3.75
N ALA A 15 19.51 -1.50 2.48
CA ALA A 15 19.01 -0.56 1.49
C ALA A 15 17.56 -0.17 1.78
N VAL A 16 17.27 1.12 1.55
CA VAL A 16 15.93 1.69 1.74
C VAL A 16 15.44 2.31 0.45
N ILE A 17 14.12 2.27 0.24
CA ILE A 17 13.47 2.88 -0.91
C ILE A 17 12.69 4.10 -0.42
N GLU A 18 12.95 5.27 -0.99
CA GLU A 18 12.09 6.45 -0.87
C GLU A 18 11.29 6.61 -2.17
N ALA A 19 10.00 6.90 -2.02
CA ALA A 19 9.16 7.32 -3.12
C ALA A 19 8.90 8.82 -3.04
N GLU A 20 9.11 9.50 -4.17
CA GLU A 20 8.61 10.85 -4.41
C GLU A 20 7.29 10.74 -5.16
N LEU A 21 6.24 11.23 -4.52
CA LEU A 21 4.87 11.18 -4.98
C LEU A 21 4.45 12.55 -5.51
N HIS A 22 3.68 12.55 -6.59
CA HIS A 22 2.95 13.73 -7.00
C HIS A 22 2.09 14.31 -5.86
N ASN A 23 2.29 15.59 -5.56
CA ASN A 23 1.51 16.32 -4.55
C ASN A 23 0.48 17.20 -5.26
N PRO A 24 -0.81 16.84 -5.20
CA PRO A 24 -1.84 17.60 -5.90
C PRO A 24 -2.15 18.96 -5.27
N THR A 25 -1.70 19.22 -4.03
CA THR A 25 -1.90 20.51 -3.35
C THR A 25 -0.77 21.48 -3.61
N ASP A 26 0.44 20.99 -3.87
CA ASP A 26 1.62 21.79 -4.17
C ASP A 26 2.56 21.02 -5.11
N PHE A 27 2.43 21.27 -6.42
CA PHE A 27 3.20 20.58 -7.46
C PHE A 27 4.71 20.81 -7.34
N ALA A 28 5.14 21.90 -6.69
CA ALA A 28 6.56 22.18 -6.50
C ALA A 28 7.18 21.35 -5.35
N LYS A 29 6.35 20.70 -4.52
CA LYS A 29 6.79 19.95 -3.35
C LYS A 29 6.25 18.51 -3.39
N PRO A 30 6.96 17.58 -4.06
CA PRO A 30 6.56 16.18 -4.05
C PRO A 30 6.56 15.62 -2.63
N ILE A 31 5.64 14.70 -2.36
CA ILE A 31 5.53 14.04 -1.06
C ILE A 31 6.55 12.90 -1.04
N LYS A 32 7.45 12.92 -0.06
CA LYS A 32 8.44 11.87 0.15
C LYS A 32 7.94 10.88 1.19
N VAL A 33 7.96 9.59 0.87
CA VAL A 33 7.61 8.51 1.80
C VAL A 33 8.60 7.36 1.68
N ASN A 34 8.96 6.76 2.82
CA ASN A 34 9.76 5.53 2.80
C ASN A 34 8.84 4.34 2.46
N ALA A 35 9.35 3.42 1.65
CA ALA A 35 8.68 2.15 1.40
C ALA A 35 8.85 1.22 2.61
N ILE A 36 7.83 0.43 2.88
CA ILE A 36 7.80 -0.58 3.94
C ILE A 36 8.22 -1.91 3.31
N GLU A 37 9.31 -2.50 3.79
CA GLU A 37 9.66 -3.85 3.36
C GLU A 37 8.67 -4.85 3.94
N LEU A 38 8.08 -5.67 3.07
CA LEU A 38 7.16 -6.71 3.46
C LEU A 38 7.96 -7.97 3.84
N GLN A 39 7.43 -8.74 4.78
CA GLN A 39 7.94 -10.06 5.15
C GLN A 39 6.90 -11.12 4.81
N ALA A 40 7.36 -12.31 4.38
CA ALA A 40 6.49 -13.46 4.22
C ALA A 40 5.83 -13.81 5.57
N GLN A 41 4.61 -14.35 5.54
CA GLN A 41 3.94 -14.71 6.78
C GLN A 41 4.65 -15.88 7.47
N GLU A 42 4.46 -16.00 8.79
CA GLU A 42 4.99 -17.12 9.55
C GLU A 42 4.43 -18.44 9.00
N GLY A 43 5.31 -19.38 8.65
CA GLY A 43 4.93 -20.65 8.03
C GLY A 43 4.88 -20.63 6.50
N GLU A 44 5.08 -19.49 5.84
CA GLU A 44 5.22 -19.41 4.38
C GLU A 44 6.69 -19.52 3.93
N ALA A 45 6.90 -20.01 2.72
CA ALA A 45 8.22 -19.96 2.09
C ALA A 45 8.63 -18.49 1.85
N PRO A 46 9.91 -18.13 2.05
CA PRO A 46 10.41 -16.80 1.72
C PRO A 46 10.14 -16.46 0.25
N TRP A 47 9.74 -15.21 0.00
CA TRP A 47 9.57 -14.76 -1.38
C TRP A 47 10.93 -14.73 -2.10
N SER A 48 10.91 -15.13 -3.38
CA SER A 48 12.11 -15.14 -4.23
C SER A 48 12.74 -13.75 -4.38
N ASN A 49 11.91 -12.71 -4.34
CA ASN A 49 12.32 -11.32 -4.45
C ASN A 49 11.80 -10.52 -3.24
N ARG A 50 12.61 -9.57 -2.78
CA ARG A 50 12.19 -8.60 -1.76
C ARG A 50 11.06 -7.72 -2.30
N ARG A 51 10.06 -7.50 -1.46
CA ARG A 51 8.85 -6.74 -1.80
C ARG A 51 8.70 -5.55 -0.87
N PHE A 52 8.27 -4.44 -1.43
CA PHE A 52 8.09 -3.19 -0.72
C PHE A 52 6.71 -2.62 -0.99
N TYR A 53 6.08 -2.13 0.06
CA TYR A 53 4.82 -1.44 -0.03
C TYR A 53 5.03 0.05 0.17
N VAL A 54 4.52 0.87 -0.73
CA VAL A 54 4.51 2.32 -0.53
C VAL A 54 3.08 2.76 -0.32
N LEU A 55 2.92 3.64 0.65
CA LEU A 55 1.65 4.21 1.04
C LEU A 55 1.77 5.73 1.02
N SER A 56 0.94 6.38 0.21
CA SER A 56 0.81 7.83 0.29
C SER A 56 0.13 8.22 1.61
N PRO A 57 0.38 9.41 2.15
CA PRO A 57 -0.52 9.98 3.15
C PRO A 57 -1.93 10.14 2.55
N ARG A 58 -2.90 10.44 3.43
CA ARG A 58 -4.25 10.80 2.98
C ARG A 58 -4.18 12.05 2.12
N LEU A 59 -4.64 11.94 0.88
CA LEU A 59 -4.76 13.05 -0.05
C LEU A 59 -6.23 13.43 -0.13
N GLU A 60 -6.54 14.71 0.09
CA GLU A 60 -7.92 15.21 0.00
C GLU A 60 -8.34 15.50 -1.44
N THR A 61 -7.37 15.84 -2.29
CA THR A 61 -7.59 16.39 -3.62
C THR A 61 -6.81 15.62 -4.69
N LEU A 62 -7.10 14.34 -4.90
CA LEU A 62 -6.55 13.57 -6.00
C LEU A 62 -7.55 13.51 -7.14
N THR A 63 -7.17 13.94 -8.34
CA THR A 63 -8.02 13.82 -9.54
C THR A 63 -7.81 12.48 -10.22
N CYS A 64 -8.72 12.08 -11.11
CA CYS A 64 -8.43 10.99 -12.04
C CYS A 64 -7.29 11.40 -12.97
N GLY A 65 -6.33 10.51 -13.22
CA GLY A 65 -5.20 10.79 -14.09
C GLY A 65 -3.96 9.97 -13.76
N LEU A 66 -2.92 10.18 -14.56
CA LEU A 66 -1.60 9.60 -14.33
C LEU A 66 -0.81 10.51 -13.38
N HIS A 67 -0.38 9.94 -12.26
CA HIS A 67 0.43 10.63 -11.26
C HIS A 67 1.86 10.09 -11.30
N PRO A 68 2.85 10.96 -11.58
CA PRO A 68 4.24 10.54 -11.61
C PRO A 68 4.70 10.10 -10.22
N VAL A 69 5.57 9.09 -10.24
CA VAL A 69 6.21 8.50 -9.09
C VAL A 69 7.67 8.29 -9.43
N LYS A 70 8.55 8.70 -8.52
CA LYS A 70 9.97 8.38 -8.59
C LYS A 70 10.37 7.59 -7.36
N LEU A 71 10.90 6.40 -7.58
CA LEU A 71 11.54 5.59 -6.54
C LEU A 71 13.04 5.85 -6.56
N THR A 72 13.61 6.08 -5.39
CA THR A 72 15.06 6.17 -5.20
C THR A 72 15.48 5.10 -4.20
N LEU A 73 16.37 4.21 -4.64
CA LEU A 73 17.01 3.21 -3.80
C LEU A 73 18.28 3.82 -3.21
N PHE A 74 18.33 3.90 -1.88
CA PHE A 74 19.50 4.33 -1.14
C PHE A 74 20.21 3.14 -0.51
N LYS A 75 21.51 3.27 -0.29
CA LYS A 75 22.33 2.25 0.38
C LYS A 75 21.85 1.95 1.80
N ASP A 76 21.38 2.97 2.50
CA ASP A 76 20.92 2.91 3.89
C ASP A 76 20.06 4.14 4.25
N GLU A 77 19.56 4.16 5.49
CA GLU A 77 18.72 5.23 6.02
C GLU A 77 19.37 6.62 6.06
N SER A 78 20.70 6.74 5.92
CA SER A 78 21.36 8.05 5.83
C SER A 78 20.99 8.80 4.55
N LYS A 79 20.51 8.08 3.52
CA LYS A 79 20.15 8.61 2.20
C LYS A 79 21.28 9.39 1.51
N THR A 80 22.53 9.10 1.87
CA THR A 80 23.72 9.78 1.31
C THR A 80 24.18 9.18 -0.02
N ALA A 81 23.95 7.88 -0.23
CA ALA A 81 24.38 7.15 -1.42
C ALA A 81 23.18 6.53 -2.16
N ILE A 82 22.99 6.92 -3.42
CA ILE A 82 21.96 6.39 -4.31
C ILE A 82 22.51 5.17 -5.04
N LEU A 83 21.79 4.06 -4.98
CA LEU A 83 22.08 2.82 -5.70
C LEU A 83 21.29 2.71 -7.02
N GLY A 84 20.17 3.41 -7.13
CA GLY A 84 19.39 3.44 -8.36
C GLY A 84 18.11 4.25 -8.23
N THR A 85 17.52 4.56 -9.38
CA THR A 85 16.24 5.27 -9.48
C THR A 85 15.32 4.56 -10.46
N HIS A 86 14.01 4.64 -10.23
CA HIS A 86 13.00 4.16 -11.14
C HIS A 86 11.85 5.16 -11.20
N GLU A 87 11.46 5.54 -12.41
CA GLU A 87 10.34 6.44 -12.65
C GLU A 87 9.17 5.68 -13.25
N ASN A 88 7.97 5.96 -12.76
CA ASN A 88 6.74 5.35 -13.22
C ASN A 88 5.58 6.34 -13.07
N ALA A 89 4.41 5.98 -13.58
CA ALA A 89 3.18 6.74 -13.37
C ALA A 89 2.06 5.81 -12.89
N ILE A 90 1.25 6.31 -11.96
CA ILE A 90 0.12 5.57 -11.40
C ILE A 90 -1.16 6.19 -11.90
N LEU A 91 -1.99 5.37 -12.55
CA LEU A 91 -3.32 5.78 -12.95
C LEU A 91 -4.26 5.78 -11.74
N SER A 92 -4.59 6.97 -11.25
CA SER A 92 -5.77 7.16 -10.40
C SER A 92 -7.02 7.11 -11.26
N ARG A 93 -7.92 6.17 -10.95
CA ARG A 93 -9.29 6.12 -11.49
C ARG A 93 -10.32 6.73 -10.55
N ILE A 94 -9.87 7.31 -9.45
CA ILE A 94 -10.73 7.87 -8.41
C ILE A 94 -10.43 9.37 -8.35
N ASN A 95 -11.48 10.17 -8.48
CA ASN A 95 -11.38 11.59 -8.24
C ASN A 95 -11.89 11.87 -6.84
N THR A 96 -11.03 12.13 -5.85
CA THR A 96 -11.46 12.35 -4.46
C THR A 96 -12.17 13.68 -4.26
N GLN A 97 -12.08 14.62 -5.23
CA GLN A 97 -12.88 15.85 -5.20
C GLN A 97 -14.33 15.59 -5.64
N TYR A 98 -14.57 14.62 -6.53
CA TYR A 98 -15.89 14.33 -7.09
C TYR A 98 -16.49 12.99 -6.63
N CYS A 99 -15.69 12.08 -6.06
CA CYS A 99 -16.15 11.02 -5.18
C CYS A 99 -16.66 11.73 -3.94
N MET A 100 -17.90 12.21 -4.05
CA MET A 100 -18.67 12.93 -3.06
C MET A 100 -18.35 12.37 -1.68
N LYS A 101 -17.44 13.03 -0.96
CA LYS A 101 -17.05 12.67 0.40
C LYS A 101 -18.29 12.47 1.25
N ASP A 102 -19.30 13.32 1.03
CA ASP A 102 -20.57 13.26 1.74
C ASP A 102 -21.44 12.06 1.32
N GLU A 103 -21.46 11.69 0.05
CA GLU A 103 -22.20 10.51 -0.45
C GLU A 103 -21.53 9.21 -0.03
N PHE A 104 -20.19 9.14 -0.08
CA PHE A 104 -19.41 8.02 0.45
C PHE A 104 -19.61 7.88 1.96
N MET A 105 -19.50 8.98 2.71
CA MET A 105 -19.73 8.98 4.16
C MET A 105 -21.20 8.75 4.51
N ALA A 106 -22.16 9.12 3.66
CA ALA A 106 -23.56 8.77 3.81
C ALA A 106 -23.77 7.27 3.59
N LYS A 107 -23.26 6.71 2.48
CA LYS A 107 -23.31 5.28 2.18
C LYS A 107 -22.62 4.42 3.24
N MET A 108 -21.49 4.86 3.77
CA MET A 108 -20.80 4.17 4.88
C MET A 108 -21.56 4.27 6.19
N ARG A 109 -22.21 5.41 6.49
CA ARG A 109 -23.10 5.54 7.66
C ARG A 109 -24.34 4.67 7.52
N ASP A 110 -24.94 4.59 6.34
CA ASP A 110 -26.10 3.73 6.09
C ASP A 110 -25.72 2.24 6.10
N ALA A 111 -24.57 1.88 5.54
CA ALA A 111 -24.03 0.54 5.68
C ALA A 111 -23.75 0.19 7.15
N ALA A 112 -23.15 1.09 7.94
CA ALA A 112 -22.89 0.86 9.36
C ALA A 112 -24.18 0.74 10.20
N LYS A 113 -25.28 1.39 9.80
CA LYS A 113 -26.60 1.23 10.43
C LYS A 113 -27.29 -0.08 10.06
N ASN A 114 -27.05 -0.58 8.85
CA ASN A 114 -27.68 -1.78 8.30
C ASN A 114 -26.85 -3.06 8.50
N VAL A 115 -25.62 -2.96 9.01
CA VAL A 115 -24.87 -4.11 9.50
C VAL A 115 -25.37 -4.40 10.92
N GLU A 116 -26.49 -5.13 11.01
CA GLU A 116 -26.57 -6.13 12.06
C GLU A 116 -25.34 -7.01 11.88
N TRP A 117 -24.48 -7.05 12.89
CA TRP A 117 -23.34 -7.95 12.95
C TRP A 117 -23.86 -9.39 13.02
N LYS A 118 -24.34 -9.93 11.90
CA LYS A 118 -24.48 -11.36 11.72
C LYS A 118 -23.08 -11.89 11.78
N SER A 119 -22.74 -12.38 12.96
CA SER A 119 -21.66 -13.28 13.28
C SER A 119 -21.47 -14.24 12.10
N VAL A 120 -20.54 -13.91 11.23
CA VAL A 120 -19.99 -14.85 10.27
C VAL A 120 -19.21 -15.85 11.13
N LYS A 121 -19.92 -16.85 11.65
CA LYS A 121 -19.30 -18.12 11.99
C LYS A 121 -18.65 -18.59 10.70
N ALA A 122 -17.32 -18.65 10.69
CA ALA A 122 -16.59 -19.33 9.66
C ALA A 122 -17.06 -20.80 9.65
N GLU A 123 -17.95 -21.13 8.72
CA GLU A 123 -18.19 -22.53 8.35
C GLU A 123 -16.94 -23.02 7.65
N GLY A 124 -16.17 -23.84 8.35
CA GLY A 124 -14.99 -24.50 7.77
C GLY A 124 -13.83 -24.75 8.72
N SER A 125 -14.07 -25.23 9.94
CA SER A 125 -13.03 -25.94 10.69
C SER A 125 -13.65 -27.15 11.37
N ALA A 126 -13.87 -28.20 10.58
CA ALA A 126 -14.10 -29.53 11.10
C ALA A 126 -12.78 -30.06 11.68
N ILE A 127 -12.57 -29.88 12.98
CA ILE A 127 -11.63 -30.71 13.73
C ILE A 127 -12.45 -31.88 14.26
N GLN A 128 -12.38 -33.02 13.58
CA GLN A 128 -12.80 -34.30 14.17
C GLN A 128 -11.71 -34.74 15.14
N THR A 129 -11.89 -34.43 16.42
CA THR A 129 -11.33 -35.23 17.52
C THR A 129 -12.26 -36.41 17.75
N GLY A 130 -11.75 -37.64 17.59
CA GLY A 130 -12.51 -38.86 17.86
C GLY A 130 -12.77 -39.08 19.37
N PRO A 131 -13.61 -40.07 19.69
CA PRO A 131 -13.40 -40.97 20.82
C PRO A 131 -13.27 -42.41 20.27
N GLU A 132 -12.28 -43.24 20.58
CA GLU A 132 -11.85 -43.77 21.87
C GLU A 132 -12.97 -44.23 22.81
N SER A 133 -13.06 -45.56 22.92
CA SER A 133 -13.84 -46.44 23.82
C SER A 133 -15.29 -46.73 23.44
#